data_AF-A0A398A2Q4-F1
#
_entry.id   AF-A0A398A2Q4-F1
#
_cell.length_a   1.000
_cell.length_b   1.000
_cell.length_c   1.000
_cell.angle_alpha   90.00
_cell.angle_beta   90.00
_cell.angle_gamma   90.00
#
_symmetry.space_group_name_H-M   'P 1'
#
loop_
_entity.id
_entity.type
_entity.pdbx_description
1 polymer ?
#
loop_
_entity_poly.entity_id
_entity_poly.type
_entity_poly.pdbx_seq_one_letter_code
_entity_poly.pdbx_strand_id
1 'polypeptide(L)' 'MASSKLYFVALLIIASVFIDVQSTKIMDAWSDCDFRGPCKKKEDCYDRCEVDRPPFNNAICVPFGRSRQCCCILS' A
#
# COMPACT_ATOMS: atom_id res chain seq x y z
N MET A 1 12.91 -27.53 -32.32
CA MET A 1 12.64 -26.14 -31.89
C MET A 1 11.19 -26.04 -31.43
N ALA A 2 10.90 -26.38 -30.17
CA ALA A 2 9.54 -26.33 -29.59
C ALA A 2 9.59 -26.12 -28.07
N SER A 3 10.69 -26.55 -27.45
CA SER A 3 10.94 -26.46 -26.01
C SER A 3 11.06 -25.01 -25.48
N SER A 4 11.65 -24.08 -26.25
CA SER A 4 11.89 -22.71 -25.82
C SER A 4 10.62 -21.85 -25.68
N LYS A 5 9.58 -22.13 -26.47
CA LYS A 5 8.29 -21.41 -26.35
C LYS A 5 7.53 -21.80 -25.08
N LEU A 6 7.55 -23.09 -24.72
CA LEU A 6 6.88 -23.59 -23.52
C LEU A 6 7.54 -23.04 -22.24
N TYR A 7 8.86 -22.93 -22.24
CA TYR A 7 9.61 -22.31 -21.13
C TYR A 7 9.24 -20.83 -20.95
N PHE A 8 9.10 -20.09 -22.04
CA PHE A 8 8.72 -18.68 -21.99
C PHE A 8 7.30 -18.49 -21.46
N VAL A 9 6.36 -19.34 -21.88
CA VAL A 9 4.98 -19.33 -21.36
C VAL A 9 4.94 -19.67 -19.87
N ALA A 10 5.70 -20.67 -19.42
CA ALA A 10 5.79 -21.03 -18.00
C ALA A 10 6.35 -19.86 -17.15
N LEU A 11 7.39 -19.18 -17.63
CA LEU A 11 7.95 -18.01 -16.94
C LEU A 11 6.93 -16.86 -16.81
N LEU A 12 6.12 -16.62 -17.84
CA LEU A 12 5.07 -15.59 -17.79
C LEU A 12 3.97 -15.93 -16.77
N ILE A 13 3.57 -17.20 -16.66
CA ILE A 13 2.58 -17.65 -15.67
C ILE A 13 3.13 -17.49 -14.25
N ILE A 14 4.40 -17.89 -14.03
CA ILE A 14 5.05 -17.74 -12.73
C ILE A 14 5.13 -16.25 -12.35
N ALA A 15 5.55 -15.38 -13.26
CA ALA A 15 5.66 -13.94 -13.01
C ALA A 15 4.29 -13.29 -12.69
N SER A 16 3.21 -13.72 -13.34
CA SER A 16 1.87 -13.17 -13.08
C SER A 16 1.33 -13.57 -11.69
N VAL A 17 1.64 -14.78 -11.20
CA VAL A 17 1.31 -15.20 -9.82
C VAL A 17 2.05 -14.35 -8.78
N PHE A 18 3.31 -13.98 -9.03
CA PHE A 18 4.08 -13.13 -8.10
C PHE A 18 3.60 -11.68 -8.04
N ILE A 19 2.98 -11.16 -9.10
CA ILE A 19 2.40 -9.82 -9.10
C ILE A 19 1.09 -9.79 -8.31
N ASP A 20 0.27 -10.85 -8.39
CA ASP A 20 -1.00 -10.93 -7.66
C ASP A 20 -0.80 -10.94 -6.13
N VAL A 21 0.14 -11.76 -5.65
CA VAL A 21 0.46 -11.90 -4.21
C VAL A 21 0.99 -10.60 -3.58
N GLN A 22 1.73 -9.79 -4.33
CA GLN A 22 2.17 -8.48 -3.82
C GLN A 22 1.04 -7.47 -3.80
N SER A 23 0.11 -7.53 -4.76
CA SER A 23 -1.02 -6.61 -4.79
C SER A 23 -2.00 -6.84 -3.65
N THR A 24 -2.21 -8.10 -3.22
CA THR A 24 -3.08 -8.41 -2.07
C THR A 24 -2.53 -7.82 -0.78
N LYS A 25 -1.22 -7.99 -0.52
CA LYS A 25 -0.58 -7.45 0.70
C LYS A 25 -0.60 -5.92 0.81
N ILE A 26 -0.58 -5.22 -0.32
CA ILE A 26 -0.66 -3.75 -0.33
C ILE A 26 -2.10 -3.28 -0.04
N MET A 27 -3.09 -4.10 -0.42
CA MET A 27 -4.50 -3.76 -0.26
C MET A 27 -5.02 -4.02 1.16
N ASP A 28 -4.52 -5.05 1.85
CA ASP A 28 -4.89 -5.35 3.24
C ASP A 28 -4.41 -4.26 4.22
N ALA A 29 -3.36 -3.52 3.90
CA ALA A 29 -2.92 -2.35 4.69
C ALA A 29 -3.80 -1.11 4.46
N TRP A 30 -4.70 -1.13 3.47
CA TRP A 30 -5.53 0.00 3.08
C TRP A 30 -6.96 -0.10 3.63
N SER A 31 -7.44 -1.30 3.99
CA SER A 31 -8.78 -1.50 4.56
C SER A 31 -8.94 -0.94 5.98
N ASP A 32 -7.85 -0.89 6.75
CA ASP A 32 -7.87 -0.40 8.14
C ASP A 32 -7.53 1.09 8.27
N CYS A 33 -7.60 1.84 7.16
CA CYS A 33 -7.23 3.25 7.16
C CYS A 33 -8.40 4.22 7.21
N ASP A 34 -8.42 5.04 8.26
CA ASP A 34 -9.28 6.20 8.38
C ASP A 34 -8.62 7.41 7.69
N PHE A 35 -9.18 7.82 6.55
CA PHE A 35 -8.60 8.90 5.73
C PHE A 35 -8.94 10.28 6.30
N ARG A 36 -7.92 11.02 6.74
CA ARG A 36 -8.08 12.33 7.39
C ARG A 36 -7.38 13.45 6.64
N GLY A 37 -8.02 13.93 5.58
CA GLY A 37 -7.62 15.14 4.87
C GLY A 37 -6.27 15.05 4.16
N PRO A 38 -5.83 16.14 3.49
CA PRO A 38 -4.68 16.13 2.60
C PRO A 38 -3.35 16.24 3.34
N CYS A 39 -2.31 15.55 2.86
CA CYS A 39 -0.97 15.59 3.42
C CYS A 39 0.10 15.82 2.35
N LYS A 40 1.25 16.37 2.75
CA LYS A 40 2.46 16.41 1.91
C LYS A 40 3.52 15.44 2.44
N LYS A 41 3.63 15.35 3.77
CA LYS A 41 4.57 14.51 4.52
C LYS A 41 3.86 13.79 5.67
N LYS A 42 4.53 12.80 6.28
CA LYS A 42 3.97 11.95 7.35
C LYS A 42 3.57 12.77 8.57
N GLU A 43 4.36 13.79 8.90
CA GLU A 43 4.19 14.63 10.09
C GLU A 43 2.89 15.45 10.04
N ASP A 44 2.40 15.78 8.83
CA ASP A 44 1.12 16.49 8.65
C ASP A 44 -0.10 15.66 9.12
N CYS A 45 0.12 14.38 9.42
CA CYS A 45 -0.89 13.45 9.87
C CYS A 45 -0.86 13.18 11.37
N TYR A 46 0.18 13.61 12.11
CA TYR A 46 0.29 13.34 13.55
C TYR A 46 -0.82 14.01 14.34
N ASP A 47 -1.04 15.30 14.11
CA ASP A 47 -2.13 16.05 14.76
C ASP A 47 -3.51 15.52 14.34
N ARG A 48 -3.64 15.03 13.11
CA ARG A 48 -4.93 14.57 12.55
C ARG A 48 -5.34 13.17 13.01
N CYS A 49 -4.35 12.30 13.20
CA CYS A 49 -4.53 10.95 13.71
C CYS A 49 -4.37 10.90 15.24
N GLU A 50 -4.35 12.06 15.93
CA GLU A 50 -4.24 12.18 17.39
C GLU A 50 -3.08 11.36 17.96
N VAL A 51 -1.94 11.41 17.26
CA VAL A 51 -0.73 10.67 17.62
C VAL A 51 0.04 11.41 18.71
N ASP A 52 -0.64 11.70 19.82
CA ASP A 52 -0.06 12.39 20.96
C ASP A 52 0.87 11.48 21.80
N ARG A 53 0.89 10.18 21.49
CA ARG A 53 1.69 9.19 22.21
C ARG A 53 2.30 8.16 21.26
N PRO A 54 3.55 7.73 21.50
CA PRO A 54 4.14 6.63 20.74
C PRO A 54 3.32 5.33 20.92
N PRO A 55 3.26 4.48 19.88
CA PRO A 55 4.08 4.53 18.67
C PRO A 55 3.53 5.43 17.55
N PHE A 56 4.41 6.27 16.96
CA PHE A 56 4.10 7.17 15.83
C PHE A 56 3.90 6.44 14.48
N ASN A 57 3.40 5.21 14.53
CA ASN A 57 3.28 4.30 13.39
C ASN A 57 1.83 4.18 12.90
N ASN A 58 0.88 4.81 13.60
CA ASN A 58 -0.54 4.82 13.28
C ASN A 58 -0.94 5.93 12.27
N ALA A 59 0.02 6.67 11.70
CA ALA A 59 -0.25 7.72 10.73
C ALA A 59 0.71 7.65 9.54
N ILE A 60 0.18 7.56 8.33
CA ILE A 60 0.97 7.58 7.08
C ILE A 60 0.34 8.53 6.05
N CYS A 61 1.18 9.13 5.21
CA CYS A 61 0.73 9.97 4.09
C CYS A 61 0.75 9.14 2.80
N VAL A 62 -0.41 8.80 2.27
CA VAL A 62 -0.56 7.88 1.13
C VAL A 62 -1.20 8.58 -0.07
N PRO A 63 -0.91 8.14 -1.30
CA PRO A 63 -1.64 8.62 -2.47
C PRO A 63 -3.11 8.21 -2.39
N PHE A 64 -4.01 9.17 -2.62
CA PHE A 64 -5.46 8.98 -2.74
C PHE A 64 -5.97 9.74 -3.98
N GLY A 65 -6.22 9.00 -5.05
CA GLY A 65 -6.56 9.56 -6.36
C GLY A 65 -5.44 10.43 -6.92
N ARG A 66 -5.73 11.70 -7.20
CA ARG A 66 -4.75 12.70 -7.69
C ARG A 66 -4.06 13.49 -6.57
N SER A 67 -4.38 13.18 -5.32
CA SER A 67 -3.89 13.90 -4.14
C SER A 67 -3.22 12.92 -3.18
N ARG A 68 -2.65 13.42 -2.08
CA ARG A 68 -2.17 12.60 -0.97
C ARG A 68 -3.03 12.88 0.25
N GLN A 69 -3.40 11.84 0.98
CA GLN A 69 -4.20 11.94 2.19
C GLN A 69 -3.56 11.20 3.36
N CYS A 70 -3.84 11.69 4.57
CA CYS A 70 -3.47 11.00 5.79
C CYS A 70 -4.31 9.74 5.91
N CYS A 71 -3.67 8.65 6.25
CA CYS A 71 -4.23 7.32 6.46
C CYS A 71 -3.86 6.97 7.89
N CYS A 72 -4.86 7.04 8.77
CA CYS A 72 -4.74 6.75 10.19
C CYS A 72 -5.08 5.27 10.40
N ILE A 73 -4.10 4.48 10.83
CA ILE A 73 -4.28 3.05 11.09
C ILE A 73 -4.89 2.92 12.48
N LEU A 74 -6.17 2.57 12.54
CA LEU A 74 -6.85 2.25 13.79
C LEU A 74 -6.37 0.86 14.23
N SER A 75 -5.43 0.80 15.18
CA SER A 75 -5.05 -0.47 15.84
C SER A 75 -6.09 -0.93 16.85
#